data_AF-A0A8T4ZYA6-F1
#
_entry.id   AF-A0A8T4ZYA6-F1
#
_cell.length_a   1.000
_cell.length_b   1.000
_cell.length_c   1.000
_cell.angle_alpha   90.00
_cell.angle_beta   90.00
_cell.angle_gamma   90.00
#
_symmetry.space_group_name_H-M   'P 1'
#
loop_
_entity.id
_entity.type
_entity.pdbx_description
1 polymer ?
#
loop_
_entity_poly.entity_id
_entity_poly.type
_entity_poly.pdbx_seq_one_letter_code
_entity_poly.pdbx_strand_id
1 'polypeptide(L)'
;MITTEYFGDPIVAAYFHLPFGLKSDTERVREIDKCLAAVKEANATSIWVLISNVKDEGVRYLLNRALSLGLRVVPVFQPFISIVEHPEVKIVCADGSTSDDPRYFNIGCFNNPYLMEKTRELVRDFLEQFKDHPALYRIAGLPLISFIHEALIHLLFWLLKRDLK
;
A
#
# COMPACT_ATOMS: atom_id res chain seq x y z
N MET A 1 1.48 -32.18 -3.31
CA MET A 1 2.48 -32.14 -2.23
C MET A 1 3.14 -30.78 -2.28
N ILE A 2 3.03 -29.97 -1.23
CA ILE A 2 3.80 -28.72 -1.12
C ILE A 2 5.23 -29.15 -0.80
N THR A 3 6.18 -28.82 -1.68
CA THR A 3 7.59 -29.20 -1.51
C THR A 3 8.18 -28.47 -0.30
N THR A 4 9.11 -29.10 0.40
CA THR A 4 9.84 -28.53 1.54
C THR A 4 10.55 -27.21 1.20
N GLU A 5 10.85 -26.96 -0.07
CA GLU A 5 11.35 -25.69 -0.60
C GLU A 5 10.44 -24.49 -0.31
N TYR A 6 9.12 -24.68 -0.27
CA TYR A 6 8.15 -23.60 0.03
C TYR A 6 8.37 -23.00 1.42
N PHE A 7 8.89 -23.78 2.37
CA PHE A 7 9.20 -23.35 3.73
C PHE A 7 10.66 -22.85 3.88
N GLY A 8 11.50 -22.98 2.85
CA GLY A 8 12.92 -22.62 2.91
C GLY A 8 13.18 -21.12 2.96
N ASP A 9 12.29 -20.31 2.37
CA ASP A 9 12.38 -18.83 2.37
C ASP A 9 10.97 -18.19 2.29
N PRO A 10 10.19 -18.23 3.39
CA PRO A 10 8.85 -17.66 3.37
C PRO A 10 8.90 -16.13 3.28
N ILE A 11 8.06 -15.56 2.43
CA ILE A 11 7.82 -14.10 2.43
C ILE A 11 7.00 -13.75 3.66
N VAL A 12 7.67 -13.35 4.72
CA VAL A 12 7.04 -12.82 5.93
C VAL A 12 6.99 -11.31 5.81
N ALA A 13 5.78 -10.77 5.73
CA ALA A 13 5.55 -9.35 5.57
C ALA A 13 4.66 -8.77 6.68
N ALA A 14 4.97 -7.55 7.11
CA ALA A 14 4.11 -6.78 8.00
C ALA A 14 3.33 -5.71 7.19
N TYR A 15 2.06 -5.52 7.52
CA TYR A 15 1.31 -4.34 7.08
C TYR A 15 1.83 -3.11 7.83
N PHE A 16 2.13 -2.06 7.08
CA PHE A 16 2.74 -0.86 7.60
C PHE A 16 1.94 0.36 7.17
N HIS A 17 1.59 1.20 8.14
CA HIS A 17 1.00 2.51 7.88
C HIS A 17 2.03 3.58 8.21
N LEU A 18 2.26 4.50 7.28
CA LEU A 18 3.06 5.68 7.58
C LEU A 18 2.40 6.44 8.75
N PRO A 19 3.16 6.77 9.82
CA PRO A 19 2.62 7.56 10.91
C PRO A 19 2.06 8.89 10.37
N PHE A 20 0.83 9.22 10.77
CA PHE A 20 0.11 10.44 10.39
C PHE A 20 -0.29 11.22 11.65
N GLY A 21 -0.57 12.51 11.50
CA GLY A 21 -1.00 13.37 12.62
C GLY A 21 0.09 13.68 13.66
N LEU A 22 1.36 13.48 13.33
CA LEU A 22 2.50 13.81 14.19
C LEU A 22 2.85 15.30 14.07
N LYS A 23 3.41 15.88 15.13
CA LYS A 23 3.61 17.33 15.23
C LYS A 23 4.88 17.81 14.52
N SER A 24 5.81 16.91 14.23
CA SER A 24 7.07 17.23 13.55
C SER A 24 7.61 16.06 12.71
N ASP A 25 8.44 16.39 11.72
CA ASP A 25 9.14 15.40 10.89
C ASP A 25 10.11 14.53 11.71
N THR A 26 10.75 15.10 12.74
CA THR A 26 11.64 14.35 13.64
C THR A 26 10.90 13.27 14.42
N GLU A 27 9.72 13.58 14.95
CA GLU A 27 8.87 12.57 15.61
C GLU A 27 8.48 11.48 14.62
N ARG A 28 8.12 11.87 13.40
CA ARG A 28 7.73 10.93 12.35
C ARG A 28 8.84 9.98 11.96
N VAL A 29 10.04 10.49 11.72
CA VAL A 29 11.23 9.70 11.42
C VAL A 29 11.50 8.71 12.55
N ARG A 30 11.44 9.16 13.81
CA ARG A 30 11.65 8.30 14.98
C ARG A 30 10.62 7.17 15.07
N GLU A 31 9.35 7.45 14.81
CA GLU A 31 8.31 6.41 14.82
C GLU A 31 8.48 5.42 13.65
N ILE A 32 8.85 5.90 12.45
CA ILE A 32 9.17 5.01 11.31
C ILE A 32 10.33 4.08 11.68
N ASP A 33 11.41 4.62 12.24
CA ASP A 33 12.58 3.85 12.67
C ASP A 33 12.21 2.77 13.69
N LYS A 34 11.44 3.16 14.72
CA LYS A 34 10.97 2.24 15.77
C LYS A 34 10.14 1.11 15.18
N CYS A 35 9.18 1.42 14.30
CA CYS A 35 8.33 0.40 13.69
C CYS A 35 9.13 -0.54 12.77
N LEU A 36 10.03 -0.02 11.94
CA LEU A 36 10.86 -0.86 11.06
C LEU A 36 11.86 -1.74 11.83
N ALA A 37 12.40 -1.24 12.95
CA ALA A 37 13.22 -2.04 13.85
C ALA A 37 12.43 -3.24 14.41
N ALA A 38 11.21 -3.00 14.91
CA ALA A 38 10.35 -4.07 15.44
C ALA A 38 9.98 -5.11 14.36
N VAL A 39 9.70 -4.67 13.13
CA VAL A 39 9.48 -5.57 11.99
C VAL A 39 10.71 -6.46 11.73
N LYS A 40 11.91 -5.86 11.83
CA LYS A 40 13.16 -6.60 11.63
C LYS A 40 13.44 -7.60 12.75
N GLU A 41 13.18 -7.22 14.00
CA GLU A 41 13.28 -8.11 15.18
C GLU A 41 12.34 -9.31 15.07
N ALA A 42 11.17 -9.13 14.44
CA ALA A 42 10.24 -10.22 14.14
C ALA A 42 10.68 -11.12 12.96
N ASN A 43 11.89 -10.92 12.42
CA ASN A 43 12.44 -11.63 11.27
C ASN A 43 11.59 -11.53 9.99
N ALA A 44 10.78 -10.48 9.85
CA ALA A 44 10.10 -10.21 8.58
C ALA A 44 11.13 -9.78 7.52
N THR A 45 10.90 -10.17 6.27
CA THR A 45 11.76 -9.85 5.13
C THR A 45 11.19 -8.70 4.31
N SER A 46 9.90 -8.40 4.49
CA SER A 46 9.17 -7.42 3.68
C SER A 46 8.20 -6.59 4.50
N ILE A 47 7.77 -5.46 3.95
CA ILE A 47 6.67 -4.64 4.47
C ILE A 47 5.73 -4.25 3.34
N TRP A 48 4.45 -4.16 3.67
CA TRP A 48 3.40 -3.76 2.78
C TRP A 48 2.87 -2.42 3.25
N VAL A 49 3.24 -1.37 2.53
CA VAL A 49 3.12 -0.01 3.02
C VAL A 49 1.92 0.63 2.38
N LEU A 50 0.98 1.10 3.20
CA LEU A 50 -0.12 1.90 2.71
C LEU A 50 0.38 3.26 2.19
N ILE A 51 0.17 3.51 0.91
CA ILE A 51 0.45 4.77 0.23
C ILE A 51 -0.88 5.43 -0.09
N SER A 52 -1.19 6.51 0.63
CA SER A 52 -2.36 7.37 0.38
C SER A 52 -1.96 8.77 -0.12
N ASN A 53 -0.69 9.15 0.05
CA ASN A 53 -0.12 10.39 -0.47
C ASN A 53 1.35 10.17 -0.85
N VAL A 54 1.67 10.35 -2.13
CA VAL A 54 3.03 10.13 -2.66
C VAL A 54 3.96 11.30 -2.38
N LYS A 55 3.43 12.52 -2.25
CA LYS A 55 4.22 13.75 -2.00
C LYS A 55 4.77 13.84 -0.57
N ASP A 56 4.62 12.78 0.17
CA ASP A 56 5.00 12.67 1.55
C ASP A 56 6.48 12.26 1.63
N GLU A 57 7.34 13.15 2.13
CA GLU A 57 8.77 12.88 2.33
C GLU A 57 9.04 11.66 3.23
N GLY A 58 8.06 11.28 4.07
CA GLY A 58 8.07 10.05 4.85
C GLY A 58 8.11 8.79 3.99
N VAL A 59 7.56 8.80 2.77
CA VAL A 59 7.65 7.67 1.82
C VAL A 59 9.10 7.46 1.40
N ARG A 60 9.80 8.52 0.98
CA ARG A 60 11.20 8.45 0.56
C ARG A 60 12.09 7.99 1.72
N TYR A 61 11.90 8.58 2.90
CA TYR A 61 12.63 8.19 4.10
C TYR A 61 12.41 6.71 4.43
N LEU A 62 11.16 6.25 4.45
CA LEU A 62 10.81 4.86 4.72
C LEU A 62 11.47 3.90 3.72
N LEU A 63 11.43 4.21 2.42
CA LEU A 63 12.03 3.36 1.39
C LEU A 63 13.55 3.22 1.58
N ASN A 64 14.25 4.34 1.83
CA ASN A 64 15.68 4.34 2.13
C ASN A 64 15.99 3.55 3.41
N ARG A 65 15.16 3.73 4.45
CA ARG A 65 15.36 3.07 5.73
C ARG A 65 15.13 1.56 5.63
N ALA A 66 14.05 1.15 4.97
CA ALA A 66 13.76 -0.25 4.67
C ALA A 66 14.92 -0.91 3.92
N LEU A 67 15.47 -0.24 2.89
CA LEU A 67 16.66 -0.71 2.17
C LEU A 67 17.85 -0.96 3.11
N SER A 68 18.16 0.01 3.99
CA SER A 68 19.28 -0.10 4.94
C SER A 68 19.14 -1.27 5.93
N LEU A 69 17.90 -1.72 6.18
CA LEU A 69 17.57 -2.84 7.05
C LEU A 69 17.44 -4.18 6.28
N GLY A 70 17.63 -4.15 4.96
CA GLY A 70 17.44 -5.31 4.09
C GLY A 70 15.98 -5.74 3.94
N LEU A 71 15.03 -4.83 4.18
CA LEU A 71 13.60 -5.06 3.99
C LEU A 71 13.19 -4.73 2.56
N ARG A 72 12.31 -5.55 1.98
CA ARG A 72 11.63 -5.26 0.72
C ARG A 72 10.29 -4.56 0.96
N VAL A 73 9.87 -3.74 0.01
CA VAL A 73 8.65 -2.93 0.14
C VAL A 73 7.68 -3.22 -0.98
N VAL A 74 6.44 -3.55 -0.63
CA VAL A 74 5.30 -3.58 -1.55
C VAL A 74 4.44 -2.34 -1.27
N PRO A 75 4.35 -1.37 -2.18
CA PRO A 75 3.39 -0.27 -2.04
C PRO A 75 1.96 -0.82 -2.19
N VAL A 76 1.12 -0.45 -1.23
CA VAL A 76 -0.30 -0.75 -1.20
C VAL A 76 -1.05 0.55 -1.42
N PHE A 77 -1.75 0.69 -2.55
CA PHE A 77 -2.46 1.91 -2.88
C PHE A 77 -3.90 1.89 -2.38
N GLN A 78 -4.28 2.97 -1.70
CA GLN A 78 -5.65 3.28 -1.34
C GLN A 78 -5.83 4.80 -1.50
N PRO A 79 -6.52 5.27 -2.54
CA PRO A 79 -6.89 6.69 -2.58
C PRO A 79 -7.80 6.99 -1.39
N PHE A 80 -7.47 8.06 -0.66
CA PHE A 80 -8.35 8.56 0.38
C PHE A 80 -9.38 9.50 -0.26
N ILE A 81 -10.64 9.09 -0.32
CA ILE A 81 -11.73 9.90 -0.87
C ILE A 81 -12.78 10.10 0.22
N SER A 82 -13.24 11.34 0.42
CA SER A 82 -14.34 11.62 1.34
C SER A 82 -15.68 11.21 0.72
N ILE A 83 -16.40 10.23 1.29
CA ILE A 83 -17.75 9.86 0.84
C ILE A 83 -18.80 10.94 1.12
N VAL A 84 -18.47 11.95 1.94
CA VAL A 84 -19.33 13.12 2.18
C VAL A 84 -19.23 14.09 0.99
N GLU A 85 -18.02 14.27 0.47
CA GLU A 85 -17.76 15.14 -0.69
C GLU A 85 -18.08 14.43 -2.00
N HIS A 86 -17.88 13.12 -2.05
CA HIS A 86 -18.09 12.25 -3.20
C HIS A 86 -19.07 11.11 -2.86
N PRO A 87 -20.36 11.39 -2.61
CA PRO A 87 -21.34 10.37 -2.27
C PRO A 87 -21.55 9.33 -3.39
N GLU A 88 -21.21 9.67 -4.64
CA GLU A 88 -21.27 8.76 -5.79
C GLU A 88 -20.32 7.57 -5.67
N VAL A 89 -19.25 7.67 -4.85
CA VAL A 89 -18.32 6.56 -4.64
C VAL A 89 -18.79 5.59 -3.56
N LYS A 90 -19.91 5.85 -2.87
CA LYS A 90 -20.39 4.96 -1.81
C LYS A 90 -20.69 3.55 -2.35
N ILE A 91 -20.38 2.56 -1.51
CA ILE A 91 -20.75 1.17 -1.78
C ILE A 91 -22.25 1.03 -1.59
N VAL A 92 -22.94 0.51 -2.59
CA VAL A 92 -24.35 0.13 -2.49
C VAL A 92 -24.42 -1.36 -2.14
N CYS A 93 -25.01 -1.65 -0.99
CA CYS A 93 -25.23 -3.00 -0.49
C CYS A 93 -26.34 -3.71 -1.30
N ALA A 94 -26.41 -5.04 -1.19
CA ALA A 94 -27.40 -5.84 -1.91
C ALA A 94 -28.86 -5.49 -1.55
N ASP A 95 -29.10 -4.90 -0.38
CA ASP A 95 -30.41 -4.44 0.08
C ASP A 95 -30.74 -3.00 -0.34
N GLY A 96 -29.88 -2.36 -1.12
CA GLY A 96 -30.03 -0.98 -1.58
C GLY A 96 -29.58 0.09 -0.56
N SER A 97 -29.10 -0.31 0.62
CA SER A 97 -28.47 0.61 1.57
C SER A 97 -27.06 1.02 1.13
N THR A 98 -26.50 2.07 1.74
CA THR A 98 -25.12 2.50 1.49
C THR A 98 -24.20 2.14 2.67
N SER A 99 -22.99 1.71 2.38
CA SER A 99 -21.94 1.54 3.38
C SER A 99 -21.36 2.90 3.75
N ASP A 100 -21.99 3.56 4.73
CA ASP A 100 -21.57 4.88 5.24
C ASP A 100 -20.64 4.79 6.46
N ASP A 101 -20.18 3.58 6.79
CA ASP A 101 -19.45 3.35 8.02
C ASP A 101 -18.01 3.90 7.91
N PRO A 102 -17.63 4.88 8.75
CA PRO A 102 -16.31 5.49 8.72
C PRO A 102 -15.18 4.49 9.02
N ARG A 103 -15.49 3.32 9.62
CA ARG A 103 -14.52 2.24 9.85
C ARG A 103 -13.98 1.64 8.57
N TYR A 104 -14.66 1.79 7.44
CA TYR A 104 -14.14 1.37 6.14
C TYR A 104 -13.16 2.38 5.53
N PHE A 105 -12.65 3.34 6.30
CA PHE A 105 -11.69 4.36 5.84
C PHE A 105 -12.14 5.09 4.56
N ASN A 106 -13.46 5.21 4.36
CA ASN A 106 -14.06 5.73 3.13
C ASN A 106 -13.58 5.02 1.85
N ILE A 107 -13.34 3.70 1.93
CA ILE A 107 -13.13 2.88 0.73
C ILE A 107 -14.45 2.92 -0.04
N GLY A 108 -14.48 3.75 -1.08
CA GLY A 108 -15.57 3.76 -2.05
C GLY A 108 -15.46 2.59 -3.03
N CYS A 109 -16.52 2.39 -3.81
CA CYS A 109 -16.64 1.36 -4.83
C CYS A 109 -15.51 1.50 -5.87
N PHE A 110 -14.60 0.52 -5.94
CA PHE A 110 -13.55 0.46 -6.97
C PHE A 110 -14.08 0.31 -8.39
N ASN A 111 -15.35 -0.02 -8.58
CA ASN A 111 -16.00 0.04 -9.88
C ASN A 111 -16.45 1.47 -10.27
N ASN A 112 -16.38 2.44 -9.34
CA ASN A 112 -16.68 3.83 -9.65
C ASN A 112 -15.53 4.45 -10.48
N PRO A 113 -15.83 5.06 -11.65
CA PRO A 113 -14.82 5.67 -12.51
C PRO A 113 -13.93 6.71 -11.82
N TYR A 114 -14.49 7.51 -10.91
CA TYR A 114 -13.76 8.53 -10.18
C TYR A 114 -12.71 7.94 -9.23
N LEU A 115 -13.07 6.90 -8.47
CA LEU A 115 -12.11 6.21 -7.59
C LEU A 115 -10.98 5.55 -8.38
N MET A 116 -11.31 4.98 -9.54
CA MET A 116 -10.31 4.42 -10.45
C MET A 116 -9.39 5.48 -11.04
N GLU A 117 -9.90 6.65 -11.40
CA GLU A 117 -9.10 7.78 -11.83
C GLU A 117 -8.12 8.21 -10.74
N LYS A 118 -8.58 8.39 -9.50
CA LYS A 118 -7.71 8.75 -8.36
C LYS A 118 -6.68 7.69 -8.02
N THR A 119 -7.04 6.42 -8.16
CA THR A 119 -6.08 5.32 -8.02
C THR A 119 -5.02 5.37 -9.11
N ARG A 120 -5.38 5.63 -10.37
CA ARG A 120 -4.42 5.77 -11.48
C ARG A 120 -3.47 6.95 -11.26
N GLU A 121 -3.98 8.09 -10.84
CA GLU A 121 -3.17 9.27 -10.49
C GLU A 121 -2.15 8.90 -9.41
N LEU A 122 -2.60 8.29 -8.30
CA LEU A 122 -1.75 7.91 -7.18
C LEU A 122 -0.64 6.92 -7.58
N VAL A 123 -0.98 5.91 -8.37
CA VAL A 123 -0.02 4.92 -8.88
C VAL A 123 1.00 5.57 -9.80
N ARG A 124 0.55 6.42 -10.73
CA ARG A 124 1.42 7.14 -11.67
C ARG A 124 2.41 8.01 -10.91
N ASP A 125 1.93 8.84 -10.00
CA ASP A 125 2.76 9.75 -9.22
C ASP A 125 3.81 8.98 -8.40
N PHE A 126 3.45 7.82 -7.84
CA PHE A 126 4.40 6.95 -7.13
C PHE A 126 5.46 6.38 -8.07
N LEU A 127 5.06 5.86 -9.22
CA LEU A 127 5.98 5.27 -10.19
C LEU A 127 6.93 6.31 -10.79
N GLU A 128 6.45 7.51 -11.07
CA GLU A 128 7.30 8.62 -11.54
C GLU A 128 8.45 8.90 -10.56
N GLN A 129 8.20 8.80 -9.26
CA GLN A 129 9.19 9.14 -8.24
C GLN A 129 10.04 7.95 -7.77
N PHE A 130 9.48 6.75 -7.73
CA PHE A 130 10.06 5.64 -6.97
C PHE A 130 10.17 4.32 -7.76
N LYS A 131 9.75 4.24 -9.03
CA LYS A 131 9.74 2.98 -9.80
C LYS A 131 11.08 2.23 -9.80
N ASP A 132 12.20 2.94 -9.69
CA ASP A 132 13.56 2.39 -9.73
C ASP A 132 14.19 2.22 -8.34
N HIS A 133 13.46 2.52 -7.27
CA HIS A 133 13.97 2.41 -5.91
C HIS A 133 14.32 0.94 -5.58
N PRO A 134 15.52 0.64 -5.06
CA PRO A 134 15.98 -0.73 -4.86
C PRO A 134 15.28 -1.47 -3.71
N ALA A 135 14.65 -0.74 -2.78
CA ALA A 135 13.83 -1.35 -1.73
C ALA A 135 12.55 -2.02 -2.26
N LEU A 136 12.07 -1.65 -3.45
CA LEU A 136 10.82 -2.20 -3.97
C LEU A 136 10.96 -3.70 -4.21
N TYR A 137 9.96 -4.45 -3.75
CA TYR A 137 9.83 -5.85 -4.08
C TYR A 137 9.56 -5.98 -5.57
N ARG A 138 10.24 -6.91 -6.25
CA ARG A 138 10.13 -7.07 -7.71
C ARG A 138 9.83 -8.50 -8.10
N ILE A 139 9.00 -8.65 -9.12
CA ILE A 139 8.73 -9.91 -9.80
C ILE A 139 9.07 -9.70 -11.27
N ALA A 140 9.95 -10.54 -11.82
CA ALA A 140 10.45 -10.41 -13.19
C ALA A 140 11.00 -8.99 -13.51
N GLY A 141 11.67 -8.36 -12.55
CA GLY A 141 12.27 -7.02 -12.70
C GLY A 141 11.30 -5.84 -12.51
N LEU A 142 10.00 -6.09 -12.47
CA LEU A 142 8.97 -5.06 -12.30
C LEU A 142 8.57 -4.91 -10.83
N PRO A 143 8.29 -3.68 -10.34
CA PRO A 143 7.84 -3.48 -8.97
C PRO A 143 6.48 -4.15 -8.75
N LEU A 144 6.37 -4.91 -7.68
CA LEU A 144 5.11 -5.48 -7.20
C LEU A 144 4.28 -4.36 -6.57
N ILE A 145 3.03 -4.24 -6.98
CA ILE A 145 2.07 -3.25 -6.49
C ILE A 145 0.83 -3.97 -5.98
N SER A 146 0.29 -3.51 -4.85
CA SER A 146 -0.98 -3.98 -4.30
C SER A 146 -2.00 -2.84 -4.21
N PHE A 147 -3.27 -3.20 -4.18
CA PHE A 147 -4.38 -2.27 -3.91
C PHE A 147 -5.16 -2.78 -2.70
N ILE A 148 -5.70 -1.88 -1.88
CA ILE A 148 -6.74 -2.27 -0.93
C ILE A 148 -8.02 -2.42 -1.72
N HIS A 149 -8.62 -3.61 -1.74
CA HIS A 149 -9.95 -3.83 -2.32
C HIS A 149 -10.97 -4.04 -1.19
N GLU A 150 -12.21 -3.69 -1.49
CA GLU A 150 -13.35 -3.86 -0.59
C GLU A 150 -13.52 -5.30 -0.11
N ALA A 151 -13.98 -5.38 1.16
CA ALA A 151 -14.28 -6.55 1.96
C ALA A 151 -13.03 -7.29 2.53
N LEU A 152 -12.67 -6.92 3.76
CA LEU A 152 -12.01 -7.78 4.74
C LEU A 152 -10.80 -8.59 4.21
N ILE A 153 -9.60 -8.01 4.31
CA ILE A 153 -8.32 -8.77 4.35
C ILE A 153 -8.22 -9.83 3.24
N HIS A 154 -8.37 -9.48 1.96
CA HIS A 154 -7.92 -10.37 0.89
C HIS A 154 -7.25 -9.60 -0.25
N LEU A 155 -6.02 -10.01 -0.51
CA LEU A 155 -5.17 -9.56 -1.60
C LEU A 155 -5.77 -9.84 -2.96
N LEU A 156 -5.70 -8.85 -3.83
CA LEU A 156 -5.74 -9.06 -5.27
C LEU A 156 -4.42 -8.60 -5.88
N PHE A 157 -3.71 -9.51 -6.56
CA PHE A 157 -2.53 -9.21 -7.35
C PHE A 157 -2.96 -8.72 -8.73
N TRP A 158 -2.58 -7.50 -9.11
CA TRP A 158 -2.70 -7.03 -10.50
C TRP A 158 -1.31 -6.95 -11.12
N LEU A 159 -0.96 -7.97 -11.92
CA LEU A 159 0.17 -7.90 -12.83
C LEU A 159 -0.22 -7.02 -14.01
N LEU A 160 0.34 -5.81 -14.07
CA LEU A 160 0.29 -4.92 -15.23
C LEU A 160 0.86 -5.64 -16.46
N LYS A 161 -0.02 -6.27 -17.24
CA LYS A 161 0.29 -6.84 -18.56
C LYS A 161 -0.78 -6.41 -19.58
N ARG A 162 -0.97 -5.10 -19.71
CA ARG A 162 -1.69 -4.34 -20.75
C ARG A 162 -1.13 -2.93 -20.60
N ASP A 163 -0.17 -2.43 -21.38
CA ASP A 163 -0.14 -2.33 -22.83
C ASP A 163 1.31 -2.26 -23.34
N LEU A 164 1.85 -3.39 -23.80
CA LEU A 164 2.95 -3.42 -24.76
C LEU A 164 2.37 -4.05 -26.04
N LYS A 165 1.68 -3.23 -26.81
CA LYS A 165 1.42 -3.41 -28.24
C LYS A 165 1.71 -2.10 -28.93
#